data_AF-J9E4X8-F1
#
_entry.id   AF-J9E4X8-F1
#
_cell.length_a   1.000
_cell.length_b   1.000
_cell.length_c   1.000
_cell.angle_alpha   90.00
_cell.angle_beta   90.00
_cell.angle_gamma   90.00
#
_symmetry.space_group_name_H-M   'P 1'
#
loop_
_entity.id
_entity.type
_entity.pdbx_description
1 polymer ?
#
loop_
_entity_poly.entity_id
_entity_poly.type
_entity_poly.pdbx_seq_one_letter_code
_entity_poly.pdbx_strand_id
1 'polypeptide(L)'
;FNLRGNQRYLIEWTSSAFMLGNMIGASTLTYLSDKIGRRPILISSLLSLGIIGTLISLAENILAFIIGRFIQGFLSPGVLLVSWVLSYENVPIGLRGFVTLIYGVMWVVGFCAVAPLVYFIANWRWLMTAYS
;
A
#
# COMPACT_ATOMS: atom_id res chain seq x y z
N PHE A 1 -1.37 17.17 15.50
CA PHE A 1 -1.96 17.61 14.21
C PHE A 1 -3.46 17.41 14.28
N ASN A 2 -4.27 18.41 13.96
CA ASN A 2 -5.73 18.26 13.97
C ASN A 2 -6.21 18.73 12.59
N LEU A 3 -6.48 17.77 11.69
CA LEU A 3 -6.85 18.04 10.30
C LEU A 3 -8.34 18.40 10.18
N ARG A 4 -8.84 19.29 11.04
CA ARG A 4 -10.19 19.84 10.96
C ARG A 4 -10.13 21.31 10.53
N GLY A 5 -10.36 21.54 9.24
CA GLY A 5 -10.47 22.88 8.62
C GLY A 5 -9.11 23.47 8.17
N ASN A 6 -9.11 24.12 7.00
CA ASN A 6 -7.99 24.75 6.27
C ASN A 6 -6.76 23.88 5.91
N GLN A 7 -6.44 22.81 6.65
CA GLN A 7 -5.32 21.90 6.36
C GLN A 7 -5.67 20.72 5.45
N ARG A 8 -6.84 20.72 4.81
CA ARG A 8 -7.26 19.67 3.86
C ARG A 8 -6.30 19.48 2.70
N TYR A 9 -5.65 20.57 2.25
CA TYR A 9 -4.66 20.49 1.19
C TYR A 9 -3.56 19.47 1.54
N LEU A 10 -3.09 19.41 2.78
CA LEU A 10 -2.04 18.47 3.19
C LEU A 10 -2.43 16.99 2.97
N ILE A 11 -3.72 16.66 3.06
CA ILE A 11 -4.24 15.32 2.77
C ILE A 11 -4.15 15.04 1.27
N GLU A 12 -4.59 15.98 0.43
CA GLU A 12 -4.53 15.89 -1.04
C GLU A 12 -3.07 15.77 -1.54
N TRP A 13 -2.16 16.56 -0.96
CA TRP A 13 -0.73 16.50 -1.25
C TRP A 13 -0.12 15.14 -0.87
N THR A 14 -0.52 14.59 0.28
CA THR A 14 -0.06 13.27 0.73
C THR A 14 -0.57 12.15 -0.19
N SER A 15 -1.85 12.18 -0.56
CA SER A 15 -2.45 11.21 -1.50
C SER A 15 -1.79 11.28 -2.88
N SER A 16 -1.52 12.49 -3.37
CA SER A 16 -0.82 12.71 -4.64
C SER A 16 0.60 12.17 -4.60
N ALA A 17 1.35 12.44 -3.52
CA ALA A 17 2.69 11.89 -3.33
C ALA A 17 2.69 10.36 -3.28
N PHE A 18 1.71 9.76 -2.60
CA PHE A 18 1.54 8.30 -2.55
C PHE A 18 1.27 7.73 -3.96
N MET A 19 0.36 8.34 -4.72
CA MET A 19 0.06 7.90 -6.09
C MET A 19 1.26 8.03 -7.02
N LEU A 20 2.03 9.11 -6.93
CA LEU A 20 3.25 9.29 -7.70
C LEU A 20 4.30 8.22 -7.35
N GLY A 21 4.51 7.97 -6.05
CA GLY A 21 5.37 6.90 -5.58
C GLY A 21 4.92 5.54 -6.13
N ASN A 22 3.63 5.25 -6.05
CA ASN A 22 3.02 4.01 -6.55
C ASN A 22 3.20 3.82 -8.06
N MET A 23 3.07 4.88 -8.86
CA MET A 23 3.26 4.79 -10.30
C MET A 23 4.71 4.41 -10.68
N ILE A 24 5.69 5.02 -10.01
CA ILE A 24 7.11 4.75 -10.22
C ILE A 24 7.48 3.36 -9.67
N GLY A 25 6.97 3.03 -8.48
CA GLY A 25 7.17 1.75 -7.82
C GLY A 25 6.62 0.58 -8.62
N ALA A 26 5.42 0.73 -9.18
CA ALA A 26 4.78 -0.32 -9.98
C ALA A 26 5.61 -0.67 -11.22
N SER A 27 6.24 0.32 -11.87
CA SER A 27 7.07 0.05 -13.05
C SER A 27 8.42 -0.57 -12.66
N THR A 28 9.08 0.00 -11.66
CA THR A 28 10.45 -0.38 -11.26
C THR A 28 10.50 -1.70 -10.49
N LEU A 29 9.65 -1.89 -9.48
CA LEU A 29 9.63 -3.11 -8.68
C LEU A 29 9.10 -4.31 -9.46
N THR A 30 8.18 -4.12 -10.39
CA THR A 30 7.73 -5.20 -11.29
C THR A 30 8.87 -5.65 -12.20
N TYR A 31 9.57 -4.71 -12.84
CA TYR A 31 10.75 -5.03 -13.65
C TYR A 31 11.84 -5.73 -12.84
N LEU A 32 12.09 -5.24 -11.62
CA LEU A 32 13.09 -5.82 -10.73
C LEU A 32 12.69 -7.22 -10.25
N SER A 33 11.40 -7.44 -10.00
CA SER A 33 10.80 -8.71 -9.61
C SER A 33 11.04 -9.81 -10.63
N ASP A 34 10.92 -9.48 -11.92
CA ASP A 34 11.16 -10.42 -13.00
C ASP A 34 12.65 -10.75 -13.18
N LYS A 35 13.57 -9.88 -12.74
CA LYS A 35 15.02 -10.05 -12.93
C LYS A 35 15.74 -10.72 -11.76
N ILE A 36 15.40 -10.37 -10.52
CA ILE A 36 16.07 -10.88 -9.30
C ILE A 36 15.34 -12.12 -8.74
N GLY A 37 14.09 -12.34 -9.15
CA GLY A 37 13.25 -13.46 -8.73
C GLY A 37 12.21 -13.04 -7.70
N ARG A 38 10.97 -13.54 -7.85
CA ARG A 38 9.77 -12.95 -7.23
C ARG A 38 9.70 -13.02 -5.69
N ARG A 39 10.25 -14.07 -5.07
CA ARG A 39 10.24 -14.26 -3.60
C ARG A 39 11.09 -13.24 -2.82
N PRO A 40 12.37 -12.98 -3.17
CA PRO A 40 13.19 -12.01 -2.43
C PRO A 40 12.67 -10.57 -2.56
N ILE A 41 12.14 -10.16 -3.73
CA ILE A 41 11.51 -8.83 -3.85
C ILE A 41 10.34 -8.72 -2.88
N LEU A 42 9.45 -9.73 -2.85
CA LEU A 42 8.30 -9.73 -1.94
C LEU A 42 8.69 -9.52 -0.48
N ILE A 43 9.64 -10.32 0.01
CA ILE A 43 10.08 -10.24 1.41
C ILE A 43 10.74 -8.89 1.68
N SER A 44 11.56 -8.38 0.77
CA SER A 44 12.21 -7.07 0.92
C SER A 44 11.22 -5.92 0.93
N SER A 45 10.19 -5.96 0.07
CA SER A 45 9.12 -4.97 0.02
C SER A 45 8.25 -5.03 1.28
N LEU A 46 7.96 -6.23 1.79
CA LEU A 46 7.19 -6.39 3.04
C LEU A 46 7.93 -5.82 4.25
N LEU A 47 9.22 -6.14 4.39
CA LEU A 47 10.06 -5.65 5.48
C LEU A 47 10.21 -4.14 5.43
N SER A 48 10.49 -3.60 4.25
CA SER A 48 10.64 -2.15 4.06
C SER A 48 9.33 -1.41 4.32
N LEU A 49 8.18 -1.93 3.89
CA LEU A 49 6.86 -1.38 4.23
C LEU A 49 6.62 -1.34 5.74
N GLY A 50 6.93 -2.42 6.46
CA GLY A 50 6.80 -2.46 7.91
C GLY A 50 7.67 -1.41 8.61
N ILE A 51 8.94 -1.32 8.22
CA ILE A 51 9.90 -0.35 8.78
C ILE A 51 9.42 1.08 8.51
N ILE A 52 9.04 1.39 7.27
CA ILE A 52 8.61 2.72 6.87
C ILE A 52 7.27 3.08 7.53
N GLY A 53 6.34 2.14 7.65
CA GLY A 53 5.07 2.34 8.36
C GLY A 53 5.28 2.71 9.84
N THR A 54 6.21 2.03 10.52
CA THR A 54 6.57 2.40 11.91
C THR A 54 7.24 3.76 11.98
N LEU A 55 8.16 4.09 11.06
CA LEU A 55 8.83 5.40 11.01
C LEU A 55 7.85 6.55 10.76
N ILE A 56 6.85 6.36 9.90
CA ILE A 56 5.79 7.35 9.64
C ILE A 56 4.94 7.56 10.89
N SER A 57 4.66 6.51 11.66
CA SER A 57 3.86 6.58 12.89
C SER A 57 4.53 7.42 13.99
N LEU A 58 5.86 7.36 14.08
CA LEU A 58 6.66 8.16 15.01
C LEU A 58 6.98 9.58 14.51
N ALA A 59 6.70 9.91 13.24
CA ALA A 59 7.06 11.19 12.68
C ALA A 59 6.11 12.31 13.15
N GLU A 60 6.65 13.29 13.89
CA GLU A 60 5.91 14.49 14.32
C GLU A 60 5.96 15.62 13.27
N ASN A 61 6.84 15.50 12.26
CA ASN A 61 7.05 16.50 11.21
C ASN A 61 6.28 16.20 9.92
N ILE A 62 5.59 17.22 9.37
CA ILE A 62 4.77 17.10 8.15
C ILE A 62 5.56 16.69 6.91
N LEU A 63 6.80 17.17 6.76
CA LEU A 63 7.66 16.84 5.61
C LEU A 63 8.13 15.38 5.66
N ALA A 64 8.50 14.90 6.85
CA ALA A 64 8.89 13.50 7.06
C ALA A 64 7.69 12.56 6.79
N PHE A 65 6.48 12.98 7.14
CA PHE A 65 5.25 12.25 6.83
C PHE A 65 4.99 12.14 5.32
N ILE A 66 5.14 13.23 4.56
CA ILE A 66 4.95 13.24 3.09
C ILE A 66 6.00 12.37 2.40
N ILE A 67 7.27 12.50 2.78
CA ILE A 67 8.36 11.69 2.21
C ILE A 67 8.15 10.21 2.52
N GLY A 68 7.80 9.88 3.77
CA GLY A 68 7.48 8.51 4.15
C GLY A 68 6.33 7.94 3.32
N ARG A 69 5.28 8.73 3.06
CA ARG A 69 4.15 8.34 2.20
C ARG A 69 4.53 8.13 0.75
N PHE A 70 5.45 8.91 0.20
CA PHE A 70 5.98 8.66 -1.14
C PHE A 70 6.73 7.31 -1.21
N ILE A 71 7.59 7.03 -0.23
CA ILE A 71 8.35 5.77 -0.18
C ILE A 71 7.41 4.58 0.05
N GLN A 72 6.41 4.73 0.92
CA GLN A 72 5.38 3.73 1.14
C GLN A 72 4.59 3.45 -0.15
N GLY A 73 4.23 4.49 -0.90
CA GLY A 73 3.63 4.38 -2.23
C GLY A 73 4.52 3.63 -3.19
N PHE A 74 5.82 3.91 -3.21
CA PHE A 74 6.79 3.20 -4.06
C PHE A 74 6.87 1.70 -3.76
N LEU A 75 6.77 1.29 -2.49
CA LEU A 75 6.91 -0.11 -2.07
C LEU A 75 5.61 -0.93 -2.15
N SER A 76 4.45 -0.27 -2.00
CA SER A 76 3.12 -0.88 -2.05
C SER A 76 2.88 -1.81 -3.27
N PRO A 77 3.15 -1.39 -4.52
CA PRO A 77 2.86 -2.23 -5.68
C PRO A 77 3.80 -3.44 -5.76
N GLY A 78 4.99 -3.37 -5.15
CA GLY A 78 5.91 -4.51 -5.04
C GLY A 78 5.36 -5.65 -4.19
N VAL A 79 4.50 -5.36 -3.21
CA VAL A 79 3.82 -6.40 -2.43
C VAL A 79 2.59 -6.90 -3.16
N LEU A 80 1.70 -5.98 -3.59
CA LEU A 80 0.42 -6.35 -4.19
C LEU A 80 0.58 -7.08 -5.53
N LEU A 81 1.34 -6.49 -6.46
CA LEU A 81 1.50 -7.04 -7.81
C LEU A 81 2.33 -8.33 -7.78
N VAL A 82 3.43 -8.35 -7.03
CA VAL A 82 4.28 -9.56 -7.02
C VAL A 82 3.59 -10.70 -6.28
N SER A 83 2.81 -10.44 -5.22
CA SER A 83 2.03 -11.49 -4.52
C SER A 83 0.97 -12.06 -5.44
N TRP A 84 0.25 -11.18 -6.14
CA TRP A 84 -0.75 -11.56 -7.11
C TRP A 84 -0.19 -12.47 -8.20
N VAL A 85 0.92 -12.05 -8.80
CA VAL A 85 1.57 -12.80 -9.87
C VAL A 85 2.12 -14.12 -9.34
N LEU A 86 2.71 -14.15 -8.14
CA LEU A 86 3.18 -15.38 -7.52
C LEU A 86 2.02 -16.35 -7.28
N SER A 87 0.88 -15.89 -6.75
CA SER A 87 -0.32 -16.72 -6.61
C SER A 87 -0.78 -17.28 -7.96
N TYR A 88 -0.72 -16.48 -9.03
CA TYR A 88 -1.08 -16.90 -10.37
C TYR A 88 -0.16 -17.98 -10.96
N GLU A 89 1.12 -17.94 -10.63
CA GLU A 89 2.10 -18.98 -11.02
C GLU A 89 1.92 -20.29 -10.29
N ASN A 90 1.46 -20.25 -9.03
CA ASN A 90 1.25 -21.45 -8.22
C ASN A 90 -0.03 -22.21 -8.60
N VAL A 91 -0.86 -21.66 -9.51
CA VAL A 91 -2.18 -22.19 -9.84
C VAL A 91 -2.18 -22.82 -11.25
N PRO A 92 -2.78 -24.02 -11.43
CA PRO A 92 -2.94 -24.65 -12.74
C PRO A 92 -3.70 -23.77 -13.74
N ILE A 93 -3.38 -23.87 -15.04
CA ILE A 93 -3.94 -23.03 -16.12
C ILE A 93 -5.48 -22.92 -16.05
N GLY A 94 -6.18 -24.02 -15.77
CA GLY A 94 -7.65 -24.06 -15.77
C GLY A 94 -8.33 -23.28 -14.64
N LEU A 95 -7.62 -22.99 -13.54
CA LEU A 95 -8.19 -22.32 -12.35
C LEU A 95 -7.81 -20.84 -12.26
N ARG A 96 -6.99 -20.35 -13.18
CA ARG A 96 -6.46 -18.97 -13.19
C ARG A 96 -7.55 -17.91 -13.17
N GLY A 97 -8.61 -18.08 -13.95
CA GLY A 97 -9.74 -17.14 -13.97
C GLY A 97 -10.48 -17.08 -12.62
N PHE A 98 -10.64 -18.21 -11.94
CA PHE A 98 -11.31 -18.29 -10.64
C PHE A 98 -10.48 -17.64 -9.52
N VAL A 99 -9.16 -17.85 -9.53
CA VAL A 99 -8.25 -17.15 -8.61
C VAL A 99 -8.27 -15.65 -8.84
N THR A 100 -8.38 -15.22 -10.10
CA THR A 100 -8.49 -13.80 -10.41
C THR A 100 -9.76 -13.18 -9.80
N LEU A 101 -10.88 -13.87 -9.92
CA LEU A 101 -12.15 -13.45 -9.33
C LEU A 101 -12.09 -13.41 -7.80
N ILE A 102 -11.54 -14.43 -7.16
CA ILE A 102 -11.43 -14.49 -5.69
C ILE A 102 -10.66 -13.29 -5.16
N TYR A 103 -9.52 -12.95 -5.75
CA TYR A 103 -8.74 -11.82 -5.28
C TYR A 103 -9.43 -10.49 -5.53
N GLY A 104 -10.13 -10.33 -6.66
CA GLY A 104 -10.99 -9.15 -6.89
C GLY A 104 -12.05 -9.02 -5.80
N VAL A 105 -12.73 -10.12 -5.45
CA VAL A 105 -13.73 -10.15 -4.38
C VAL A 105 -13.09 -9.85 -3.02
N MET A 106 -11.95 -10.46 -2.69
CA MET A 106 -11.23 -10.21 -1.44
C MET A 106 -10.79 -8.74 -1.33
N TRP A 107 -10.38 -8.14 -2.44
CA TRP A 107 -10.00 -6.72 -2.48
C TRP A 107 -11.20 -5.82 -2.17
N VAL A 108 -12.35 -6.06 -2.82
CA VAL A 108 -13.59 -5.32 -2.56
C VAL A 108 -14.06 -5.50 -1.11
N VAL A 109 -14.04 -6.74 -0.61
CA VAL A 109 -14.39 -7.05 0.78
C VAL A 109 -13.47 -6.31 1.76
N GLY A 110 -12.18 -6.25 1.47
CA GLY A 110 -11.21 -5.47 2.24
C GLY A 110 -11.57 -3.99 2.30
N PHE A 111 -11.85 -3.35 1.16
CA PHE A 111 -12.29 -1.95 1.12
C PHE A 111 -13.62 -1.73 1.87
N CYS A 112 -14.58 -2.64 1.71
CA CYS A 112 -15.86 -2.58 2.43
C CYS A 112 -15.68 -2.73 3.94
N ALA A 113 -14.70 -3.49 4.41
CA ALA A 113 -14.39 -3.64 5.84
C ALA A 113 -13.68 -2.41 6.43
N VAL A 114 -12.95 -1.63 5.63
CA VAL A 114 -12.33 -0.37 6.08
C VAL A 114 -13.38 0.70 6.38
N ALA A 115 -14.50 0.75 5.64
CA ALA A 115 -15.57 1.74 5.83
C ALA A 115 -16.15 1.76 7.26
N PRO A 116 -16.56 0.65 7.89
CA PRO A 116 -17.03 0.65 9.28
C PRO A 116 -15.90 0.89 10.29
N LEU A 117 -14.66 0.47 10.03
CA LEU A 117 -13.52 0.74 10.92
C LEU A 117 -13.26 2.25 11.07
N VAL A 118 -13.50 3.03 10.02
CA VAL A 118 -13.41 4.51 10.05
C VAL A 118 -14.41 5.13 11.03
N TYR A 119 -15.59 4.53 11.21
CA TYR A 119 -16.60 5.04 12.14
C TYR A 119 -16.27 4.76 13.61
N PHE A 120 -15.57 3.65 13.90
CA PHE A 120 -15.20 3.29 15.27
C PHE A 120 -13.90 3.96 15.76
N ILE A 121 -13.00 4.35 14.85
CA ILE A 121 -11.70 4.93 15.20
C ILE A 121 -11.80 6.47 15.17
N ALA A 122 -12.07 7.08 16.34
CA ALA A 122 -12.21 8.54 16.49
C ALA A 122 -10.88 9.34 16.36
N ASN A 123 -9.73 8.67 16.31
CA ASN A 123 -8.41 9.30 16.16
C ASN A 123 -7.92 9.23 14.71
N TRP A 124 -7.92 10.37 14.02
CA TRP A 124 -7.46 10.54 12.62
C TRP A 124 -6.08 9.93 12.32
N ARG A 125 -5.21 9.86 13.34
CA ARG A 125 -3.84 9.33 13.22
C ARG A 125 -3.80 7.80 13.13
N TRP A 126 -4.72 7.12 13.80
CA TRP A 126 -4.90 5.66 13.71
C TRP A 126 -5.65 5.23 12.46
N LEU A 127 -6.51 6.12 11.95
CA LEU A 127 -7.25 5.93 10.71
C LEU A 127 -6.32 5.93 9.49
N MET A 128 -5.32 6.80 9.48
CA MET A 128 -4.30 6.85 8.42
C MET A 128 -3.38 5.64 8.43
N THR A 129 -3.06 5.06 9.60
CA THR A 129 -2.32 3.79 9.70
C THR A 129 -3.18 2.58 9.36
N ALA A 130 -4.50 2.63 9.55
CA ALA A 130 -5.40 1.55 9.14
C ALA A 130 -5.62 1.51 7.61
N TYR A 131 -5.45 2.65 6.93
CA TYR A 131 -5.47 2.76 5.47
C TYR A 131 -4.10 2.52 4.80
N SER A 132 -3.04 2.39 5.61
CA SER A 132 -1.64 2.21 5.18
C SER A 132 -1.32 0.76 4.85
#